data_AF-A0A7Y1VRQ1-F1
#
_entry.id   AF-A0A7Y1VRQ1-F1
#
_cell.length_a   1.000
_cell.length_b   1.000
_cell.length_c   1.000
_cell.angle_alpha   90.00
_cell.angle_beta   90.00
_cell.angle_gamma   90.00
#
_symmetry.space_group_name_H-M   'P 1'
#
loop_
_entity.id
_entity.type
_entity.pdbx_description
1 polymer ?
#
loop_
_entity_poly.entity_id
_entity_poly.type
_entity_poly.pdbx_seq_one_letter_code
_entity_poly.pdbx_strand_id
1 'polypeptide(L)'
;PLDTVINSAADEYFPAVASNGNLYFTTTRKTGIGREDIFMSKYEKGKYQVPQPLDTAINSPLYEFNAFVSADEKLIIFTSYARSDDLGGGDLYFSTKDSSGKWRMAKNLGPEINSTKLDYCPFMYTANSGFYFTSERDQMDHDTLNSVADFEQFSDDVLNGLGNIYHVNAKIFATSN
;
A
#
# COMPACT_ATOMS: atom_id res chain seq x y z
N PRO A 1 -8.96 14.16 16.93
CA PRO A 1 -9.35 12.84 16.36
C PRO A 1 -10.60 13.04 15.48
N LEU A 2 -10.74 12.32 14.37
CA LEU A 2 -12.04 12.21 13.70
C LEU A 2 -13.08 11.59 14.65
N ASP A 3 -14.36 11.70 14.31
CA ASP A 3 -15.42 11.18 15.17
C ASP A 3 -15.46 9.63 15.19
N THR A 4 -16.41 9.09 15.96
CA THR A 4 -16.59 7.64 16.14
C THR A 4 -17.15 6.91 14.92
N VAL A 5 -17.46 7.62 13.83
CA VAL A 5 -17.78 6.97 12.55
C VAL A 5 -16.50 6.39 11.95
N ILE A 6 -15.40 7.14 12.05
CA ILE A 6 -14.09 6.75 11.51
C ILE A 6 -13.22 6.05 12.56
N ASN A 7 -13.14 6.57 13.78
CA ASN A 7 -12.32 5.94 14.83
C ASN A 7 -13.16 4.93 15.60
N SER A 8 -12.67 3.69 15.69
CA SER A 8 -13.34 2.61 16.42
C SER A 8 -12.45 2.05 17.54
N ALA A 9 -12.81 0.86 18.04
CA ALA A 9 -11.95 0.11 18.97
C ALA A 9 -10.94 -0.78 18.23
N ALA A 10 -11.01 -0.85 16.90
CA ALA A 10 -10.02 -1.48 16.05
C ALA A 10 -8.90 -0.47 15.71
N ASP A 11 -7.90 -0.91 14.95
CA ASP A 11 -6.87 -0.02 14.44
C ASP A 11 -7.36 0.67 13.17
N GLU A 12 -7.03 1.96 13.02
CA GLU A 12 -7.25 2.75 11.81
C GLU A 12 -5.99 3.55 11.49
N TYR A 13 -5.42 3.34 10.30
CA TYR A 13 -4.15 3.96 9.91
C TYR A 13 -4.02 4.12 8.39
N PHE A 14 -2.95 4.81 8.00
CA PHE A 14 -2.59 5.12 6.62
C PHE A 14 -3.71 5.76 5.78
N PRO A 15 -4.19 6.96 6.17
CA PRO A 15 -5.28 7.62 5.47
C PRO A 15 -4.84 8.19 4.11
N ALA A 16 -5.72 8.07 3.12
CA ALA A 16 -5.64 8.77 1.83
C ALA A 16 -6.96 9.49 1.55
N VAL A 17 -6.89 10.73 1.07
CA VAL A 17 -8.08 11.56 0.81
C VAL A 17 -8.15 11.94 -0.66
N ALA A 18 -9.28 11.62 -1.29
CA ALA A 18 -9.56 11.98 -2.67
C ALA A 18 -10.06 13.43 -2.80
N SER A 19 -10.08 13.97 -4.03
CA SER A 19 -10.53 15.35 -4.31
C SER A 19 -11.98 15.63 -3.91
N ASN A 20 -12.83 14.61 -3.92
CA ASN A 20 -14.22 14.72 -3.46
C ASN A 20 -14.36 14.60 -1.94
N GLY A 21 -13.25 14.44 -1.21
CA GLY A 21 -13.20 14.31 0.24
C GLY A 21 -13.33 12.87 0.75
N ASN A 22 -13.60 11.88 -0.10
CA ASN A 22 -13.68 10.49 0.34
C ASN A 22 -12.36 10.08 1.01
N LEU A 23 -12.50 9.40 2.15
CA LEU A 23 -11.38 8.94 2.96
C LEU A 23 -11.22 7.45 2.77
N TYR A 24 -10.02 7.05 2.36
CA TYR A 24 -9.56 5.67 2.33
C TYR A 24 -8.58 5.46 3.48
N PHE A 25 -8.62 4.29 4.11
CA PHE A 25 -7.72 3.97 5.22
C PHE A 25 -7.68 2.46 5.45
N THR A 26 -6.61 1.99 6.09
CA THR A 26 -6.48 0.60 6.52
C THR A 26 -7.09 0.42 7.90
N THR A 27 -7.76 -0.71 8.13
CA THR A 27 -8.33 -1.02 9.43
C THR A 27 -8.45 -2.53 9.69
N THR A 28 -8.46 -2.89 10.98
CA THR A 28 -8.67 -4.26 11.49
C THR A 28 -10.12 -4.52 11.96
N ARG A 29 -11.07 -3.69 11.49
CA ARG A 29 -12.51 -3.86 11.82
C ARG A 29 -13.02 -5.24 11.40
N LYS A 30 -13.78 -5.89 12.28
CA LYS A 30 -14.42 -7.21 12.03
C LYS A 30 -15.40 -7.25 10.85
N THR A 31 -15.82 -6.09 10.33
CA THR A 31 -16.67 -5.98 9.13
C THR A 31 -15.86 -6.07 7.83
N GLY A 32 -14.54 -6.19 7.91
CA GLY A 32 -13.64 -6.39 6.79
C GLY A 32 -13.74 -7.79 6.17
N ILE A 33 -13.03 -7.99 5.07
CA ILE A 33 -12.98 -9.27 4.34
C ILE A 33 -11.85 -10.14 4.91
N GLY A 34 -10.73 -9.54 5.27
CA GLY A 34 -9.52 -10.19 5.73
C GLY A 34 -9.14 -9.85 7.16
N ARG A 35 -7.84 -9.72 7.37
CA ARG A 35 -7.24 -9.37 8.67
C ARG A 35 -7.04 -7.87 8.79
N GLU A 36 -6.45 -7.30 7.75
CA GLU A 36 -6.31 -5.87 7.51
C GLU A 36 -6.92 -5.60 6.15
N ASP A 37 -7.76 -4.58 6.08
CA ASP A 37 -8.52 -4.27 4.89
C ASP A 37 -8.48 -2.77 4.63
N ILE A 38 -8.55 -2.42 3.34
CA ILE A 38 -8.72 -1.04 2.91
C ILE A 38 -10.21 -0.73 2.91
N PHE A 39 -10.60 0.27 3.69
CA PHE A 39 -11.96 0.80 3.78
C PHE A 39 -12.06 2.16 3.09
N MET A 40 -13.28 2.51 2.67
CA MET A 40 -13.61 3.85 2.17
C MET A 40 -14.83 4.40 2.90
N SER A 41 -14.71 5.65 3.36
CA SER A 41 -15.80 6.48 3.85
C SER A 41 -16.09 7.59 2.85
N LYS A 42 -17.35 7.69 2.44
CA LYS A 42 -17.82 8.82 1.63
C LYS A 42 -17.85 10.10 2.44
N TYR A 43 -17.49 11.21 1.82
CA TYR A 43 -17.67 12.52 2.40
C TYR A 43 -18.89 13.22 1.81
N GLU A 44 -19.92 13.41 2.64
CA GLU A 44 -21.20 13.97 2.22
C GLU A 44 -21.67 15.02 3.21
N LYS A 45 -22.07 16.20 2.71
CA LYS A 45 -22.63 17.30 3.52
C LYS A 45 -21.77 17.67 4.75
N GLY A 46 -20.44 17.67 4.57
CA GLY A 46 -19.49 18.04 5.62
C GLY A 46 -19.17 16.94 6.63
N LYS A 47 -19.57 15.69 6.38
CA LYS A 47 -19.38 14.56 7.30
C LYS A 47 -18.97 13.27 6.59
N TYR A 48 -18.12 12.50 7.26
CA TYR A 48 -17.82 11.13 6.87
C TYR A 48 -19.00 10.21 7.15
N GLN A 49 -19.27 9.31 6.22
CA GLN A 49 -20.29 8.28 6.35
C GLN A 49 -19.71 6.99 6.94
N VAL A 50 -20.56 6.03 7.30
CA VAL A 50 -20.10 4.72 7.78
C VAL A 50 -19.20 4.08 6.72
N PRO A 51 -17.91 3.82 7.04
CA PRO A 51 -16.98 3.29 6.06
C PRO A 51 -17.35 1.86 5.69
N GLN A 52 -17.06 1.48 4.45
CA GLN A 52 -17.26 0.13 3.94
C GLN A 52 -15.92 -0.43 3.45
N PRO A 53 -15.66 -1.74 3.60
CA PRO A 53 -14.49 -2.35 2.97
C PRO A 53 -14.59 -2.18 1.46
N LEU A 54 -13.45 -1.98 0.79
CA LEU A 54 -13.37 -2.19 -0.65
C LEU A 54 -13.66 -3.67 -0.95
N ASP A 55 -14.14 -3.94 -2.16
CA ASP A 55 -14.56 -5.28 -2.55
C ASP A 55 -13.35 -6.22 -2.77
N THR A 56 -13.65 -7.47 -3.14
CA THR A 56 -12.65 -8.53 -3.36
C THR A 56 -11.73 -8.30 -4.55
N ALA A 57 -11.95 -7.24 -5.34
CA ALA A 57 -10.99 -6.83 -6.36
C ALA A 57 -9.76 -6.17 -5.73
N ILE A 58 -9.94 -5.56 -4.54
CA ILE A 58 -8.88 -4.92 -3.76
C ILE A 58 -8.51 -5.75 -2.54
N ASN A 59 -9.47 -6.10 -1.69
CA ASN A 59 -9.22 -6.82 -0.44
C ASN A 59 -9.28 -8.34 -0.65
N SER A 60 -8.61 -9.10 0.21
CA SER A 60 -8.62 -10.56 0.22
C SER A 60 -8.78 -11.08 1.65
N PRO A 61 -8.86 -12.40 1.89
CA PRO A 61 -8.85 -12.95 3.25
C PRO A 61 -7.53 -12.73 4.03
N LEU A 62 -6.57 -11.99 3.47
CA LEU A 62 -5.20 -11.83 3.96
C LEU A 62 -5.03 -10.43 4.58
N TYR A 63 -3.98 -9.71 4.17
CA TYR A 63 -3.63 -8.39 4.68
C TYR A 63 -3.50 -7.43 3.50
N GLU A 64 -4.26 -6.34 3.51
CA GLU A 64 -4.17 -5.24 2.57
C GLU A 64 -4.05 -3.91 3.32
N PHE A 65 -2.94 -3.21 3.07
CA PHE A 65 -2.58 -2.03 3.87
C PHE A 65 -1.79 -0.98 3.08
N ASN A 66 -1.60 0.18 3.72
CA ASN A 66 -0.80 1.30 3.20
C ASN A 66 -1.23 1.82 1.83
N ALA A 67 -2.54 2.00 1.61
CA ALA A 67 -3.05 2.39 0.30
C ALA A 67 -2.78 3.87 -0.05
N PHE A 68 -2.19 4.09 -1.22
CA PHE A 68 -2.31 5.33 -1.96
C PHE A 68 -3.54 5.27 -2.88
N VAL A 69 -4.33 6.34 -2.92
CA VAL A 69 -5.43 6.51 -3.86
C VAL A 69 -5.25 7.82 -4.63
N SER A 70 -5.37 7.76 -5.95
CA SER A 70 -5.29 8.96 -6.78
C SER A 70 -6.41 9.94 -6.45
N ALA A 71 -6.15 11.23 -6.64
CA ALA A 71 -7.10 12.28 -6.26
C ALA A 71 -8.46 12.19 -6.99
N ASP A 72 -8.51 11.52 -8.15
CA ASP A 72 -9.73 11.24 -8.92
C ASP A 72 -10.30 9.83 -8.68
N GLU A 73 -9.74 9.10 -7.70
CA GLU A 73 -10.10 7.75 -7.28
C GLU A 73 -10.05 6.71 -8.42
N LYS A 74 -9.20 6.91 -9.44
CA LYS A 74 -9.09 5.97 -10.57
C LYS A 74 -7.94 4.97 -10.45
N LEU A 75 -6.95 5.25 -9.61
CA LEU A 75 -5.80 4.39 -9.35
C LEU A 75 -5.68 4.19 -7.84
N ILE A 76 -5.44 2.94 -7.44
CA ILE A 76 -5.01 2.58 -6.08
C ILE A 76 -3.74 1.75 -6.18
N ILE A 77 -2.78 2.05 -5.30
CA ILE A 77 -1.56 1.26 -5.09
C ILE A 77 -1.50 0.95 -3.60
N PHE A 78 -1.26 -0.29 -3.23
CA PHE A 78 -1.31 -0.75 -1.84
C PHE A 78 -0.40 -1.94 -1.63
N THR A 79 -0.06 -2.24 -0.39
CA THR A 79 0.68 -3.46 -0.03
C THR A 79 -0.30 -4.59 0.25
N SER A 80 0.03 -5.80 -0.18
CA SER A 80 -0.64 -7.01 0.27
C SER A 80 0.35 -8.12 0.61
N TYR A 81 0.06 -8.88 1.65
CA TYR A 81 0.91 -9.96 2.12
C TYR A 81 0.27 -11.33 1.91
N ALA A 82 1.07 -12.30 1.47
CA ALA A 82 0.73 -13.72 1.32
C ALA A 82 -0.31 -14.07 0.25
N ARG A 83 -0.52 -13.18 -0.74
CA ARG A 83 -1.26 -13.54 -1.96
C ARG A 83 -0.52 -14.62 -2.73
N SER A 84 -1.21 -15.33 -3.61
CA SER A 84 -0.61 -16.45 -4.36
C SER A 84 0.54 -16.04 -5.27
N ASP A 85 0.60 -14.78 -5.67
CA ASP A 85 1.64 -14.18 -6.52
C ASP A 85 2.59 -13.24 -5.74
N ASP A 86 2.55 -13.28 -4.41
CA ASP A 86 3.44 -12.53 -3.51
C ASP A 86 4.89 -13.05 -3.61
N LEU A 87 5.86 -12.14 -3.65
CA LEU A 87 7.29 -12.46 -3.78
C LEU A 87 7.98 -12.60 -2.40
N GLY A 88 7.41 -11.99 -1.36
CA GLY A 88 7.82 -12.18 0.03
C GLY A 88 7.71 -10.92 0.87
N GLY A 89 7.52 -11.04 2.19
CA GLY A 89 7.45 -9.90 3.12
C GLY A 89 6.22 -8.99 2.98
N GLY A 90 5.62 -8.91 1.80
CA GLY A 90 4.45 -8.12 1.45
C GLY A 90 4.76 -7.25 0.24
N ASP A 91 4.01 -7.44 -0.84
CA ASP A 91 4.26 -6.83 -2.15
C ASP A 91 3.36 -5.64 -2.43
N LEU A 92 3.80 -4.73 -3.31
CA LEU A 92 2.95 -3.71 -3.89
C LEU A 92 2.07 -4.27 -5.02
N TYR A 93 0.78 -3.95 -4.92
CA TYR A 93 -0.26 -4.22 -5.90
C TYR A 93 -0.86 -2.91 -6.39
N PHE A 94 -1.44 -2.93 -7.60
CA PHE A 94 -2.22 -1.81 -8.10
C PHE A 94 -3.55 -2.26 -8.72
N SER A 95 -4.52 -1.36 -8.73
CA SER A 95 -5.79 -1.52 -9.45
C SER A 95 -6.26 -0.19 -10.03
N THR A 96 -7.05 -0.28 -11.10
CA THR A 96 -7.72 0.86 -11.72
C THR A 96 -9.22 0.65 -11.76
N LYS A 97 -9.99 1.74 -11.75
CA LYS A 97 -11.43 1.67 -11.97
C LYS A 97 -11.78 1.42 -13.44
N ASP A 98 -12.80 0.61 -13.67
CA ASP A 98 -13.43 0.48 -14.98
C ASP A 98 -14.39 1.64 -15.29
N SER A 99 -15.02 1.61 -16.47
CA SER A 99 -15.97 2.65 -16.91
C SER A 99 -17.25 2.72 -16.07
N SER A 100 -17.54 1.70 -15.25
CA SER A 100 -18.65 1.68 -14.30
C SER A 100 -18.26 2.21 -12.91
N GLY A 101 -16.98 2.56 -12.71
CA GLY A 101 -16.45 3.05 -11.44
C GLY A 101 -16.10 1.94 -10.44
N LYS A 102 -16.04 0.68 -10.88
CA LYS A 102 -15.62 -0.46 -10.04
C LYS A 102 -14.13 -0.72 -10.17
N TRP A 103 -13.48 -1.08 -9.07
CA TRP A 103 -12.08 -1.51 -9.10
C TRP A 103 -11.96 -2.81 -9.91
N ARG A 104 -10.92 -2.90 -10.73
CA ARG A 104 -10.53 -4.15 -11.38
C ARG A 104 -9.76 -5.03 -10.39
N MET A 105 -9.64 -6.33 -10.69
CA MET A 105 -8.78 -7.22 -9.91
C MET A 105 -7.37 -6.64 -9.82
N ALA A 106 -6.89 -6.46 -8.59
CA ALA A 106 -5.56 -5.94 -8.35
C ALA A 106 -4.50 -6.86 -8.93
N LYS A 107 -3.41 -6.24 -9.40
CA LYS A 107 -2.27 -6.94 -10.03
C LYS A 107 -1.00 -6.64 -9.24
N ASN A 108 -0.19 -7.67 -8.98
CA ASN A 108 1.14 -7.51 -8.42
C ASN A 108 2.02 -6.67 -9.37
N LEU A 109 2.82 -5.76 -8.83
CA LEU A 109 3.70 -4.88 -9.61
C LEU A 109 4.97 -5.56 -10.15
N GLY A 110 5.19 -6.83 -9.80
CA GLY A 110 6.23 -7.70 -10.33
C GLY A 110 7.60 -7.48 -9.70
N PRO A 111 8.58 -8.35 -10.02
CA PRO A 111 9.88 -8.41 -9.34
C PRO A 111 10.84 -7.26 -9.67
N GLU A 112 10.50 -6.43 -10.67
CA GLU A 112 11.26 -5.20 -10.96
C GLU A 112 10.95 -4.07 -9.95
N ILE A 113 9.80 -4.15 -9.28
CA ILE A 113 9.34 -3.18 -8.28
C ILE A 113 9.36 -3.80 -6.89
N ASN A 114 8.80 -5.00 -6.75
CA ASN A 114 8.75 -5.74 -5.49
C ASN A 114 10.06 -6.51 -5.25
N SER A 115 10.25 -6.99 -4.04
CA SER A 115 11.41 -7.73 -3.55
C SER A 115 10.97 -9.01 -2.86
N THR A 116 11.90 -9.74 -2.26
CA THR A 116 11.58 -10.87 -1.36
C THR A 116 11.33 -10.42 0.08
N LYS A 117 11.34 -9.10 0.33
CA LYS A 117 11.18 -8.42 1.62
C LYS A 117 9.97 -7.48 1.54
N LEU A 118 9.62 -6.82 2.63
CA LEU A 118 8.45 -5.95 2.68
C LEU A 118 8.60 -4.70 1.78
N ASP A 119 7.64 -4.48 0.88
CA ASP A 119 7.50 -3.33 0.00
C ASP A 119 6.18 -2.57 0.28
N TYR A 120 6.28 -1.32 0.71
CA TYR A 120 5.15 -0.63 1.35
C TYR A 120 5.17 0.89 1.28
N CYS A 121 4.11 1.52 1.80
CA CYS A 121 3.91 2.97 1.83
C CYS A 121 4.06 3.64 0.45
N PRO A 122 3.35 3.17 -0.61
CA PRO A 122 3.36 3.83 -1.89
C PRO A 122 2.85 5.27 -1.78
N PHE A 123 3.44 6.18 -2.55
CA PHE A 123 2.97 7.56 -2.67
C PHE A 123 3.23 8.11 -4.07
N MET A 124 2.24 8.75 -4.66
CA MET A 124 2.37 9.40 -5.97
C MET A 124 1.90 10.85 -5.89
N TYR A 125 2.76 11.77 -6.29
CA TYR A 125 2.42 13.20 -6.36
C TYR A 125 1.56 13.51 -7.59
N THR A 126 2.00 13.06 -8.78
CA THR A 126 1.24 13.18 -10.04
C THR A 126 1.38 11.91 -10.87
N ALA A 127 0.45 11.66 -11.78
CA ALA A 127 0.54 10.52 -12.69
C ALA A 127 1.86 10.51 -13.50
N ASN A 128 2.37 11.69 -13.87
CA ASN A 128 3.60 11.81 -14.67
C ASN A 128 4.90 11.72 -13.85
N SER A 129 4.82 11.87 -12.52
CA SER A 129 6.00 11.73 -11.66
C SER A 129 6.37 10.28 -11.42
N GLY A 130 5.49 9.33 -11.71
CA GLY A 130 5.60 7.99 -11.16
C GLY A 130 5.39 8.01 -9.64
N PHE A 131 5.80 6.96 -8.93
CA PHE A 131 5.51 6.80 -7.50
C PHE A 131 6.77 6.46 -6.69
N TYR A 132 6.70 6.80 -5.41
CA TYR A 132 7.67 6.45 -4.40
C TYR A 132 7.12 5.30 -3.56
N PHE A 133 8.00 4.49 -2.97
CA PHE A 133 7.63 3.47 -2.01
C PHE A 133 8.82 3.17 -1.09
N THR A 134 8.56 2.48 0.01
CA THR A 134 9.59 1.98 0.92
C THR A 134 9.81 0.50 0.65
N SER A 135 11.07 0.07 0.61
CA SER A 135 11.43 -1.34 0.47
C SER A 135 12.45 -1.72 1.54
N GLU A 136 12.22 -2.86 2.20
CA GLU A 136 13.18 -3.50 3.11
C GLU A 136 14.16 -4.42 2.37
N ARG A 137 14.29 -4.27 1.04
CA ARG A 137 15.34 -4.96 0.29
C ARG A 137 16.71 -4.57 0.83
N ASP A 138 17.52 -5.58 1.07
CA ASP A 138 18.93 -5.44 1.40
C ASP A 138 19.78 -5.92 0.22
N GLN A 139 21.03 -5.45 0.15
CA GLN A 139 22.03 -5.96 -0.78
C GLN A 139 23.09 -6.80 -0.07
N MET A 140 22.77 -7.28 1.13
CA MET A 140 23.77 -7.85 2.01
C MET A 140 23.99 -9.34 1.75
N ASP A 141 25.26 -9.72 1.70
CA ASP A 141 25.64 -11.10 1.99
C ASP A 141 25.79 -11.28 3.51
N HIS A 142 24.78 -11.87 4.14
CA HIS A 142 24.74 -12.05 5.60
C HIS A 142 25.89 -12.93 6.14
N ASP A 143 26.58 -13.70 5.28
CA ASP A 143 27.73 -14.52 5.68
C ASP A 143 28.99 -13.67 5.98
N THR A 144 28.95 -12.36 5.70
CA THR A 144 30.08 -11.44 5.88
C THR A 144 30.12 -10.74 7.25
N LEU A 145 29.06 -10.83 8.06
CA LEU A 145 28.98 -10.25 9.41
C LEU A 145 29.75 -11.09 10.44
N ASN A 146 31.00 -10.72 10.72
CA ASN A 146 31.88 -11.50 11.59
C ASN A 146 32.16 -10.82 12.96
N SER A 147 31.70 -9.58 13.15
CA SER A 147 31.90 -8.83 14.39
C SER A 147 30.76 -7.85 14.69
N VAL A 148 30.72 -7.37 15.94
CA VAL A 148 29.78 -6.31 16.35
C VAL A 148 30.02 -5.02 15.57
N ALA A 149 31.28 -4.68 15.26
CA ALA A 149 31.60 -3.51 14.47
C ALA A 149 31.06 -3.63 13.02
N ASP A 150 31.13 -4.82 12.41
CA ASP A 150 30.56 -5.07 11.08
C ASP A 150 29.03 -4.88 11.11
N PHE A 151 28.38 -5.32 12.19
CA PHE A 151 26.94 -5.12 12.39
C PHE A 151 26.57 -3.66 12.60
N GLU A 152 27.34 -2.91 13.42
CA GLU A 152 27.12 -1.47 13.65
C GLU A 152 27.27 -0.70 12.33
N GLN A 153 28.34 -0.97 11.57
CA GLN A 153 28.55 -0.32 10.27
C GLN A 153 27.43 -0.64 9.29
N PHE A 154 26.98 -1.89 9.23
CA PHE A 154 25.85 -2.30 8.40
C PHE A 154 24.55 -1.61 8.81
N SER A 155 24.25 -1.57 10.10
CA SER A 155 23.03 -0.95 10.62
C SER A 155 22.97 0.56 10.33
N ASP A 156 24.10 1.20 10.08
CA ASP A 156 24.18 2.63 9.77
C ASP A 156 24.25 2.93 8.26
N ASP A 157 24.28 1.92 7.38
CA ASP A 157 24.35 2.09 5.92
C ASP A 157 22.96 2.10 5.24
N VAL A 158 22.90 2.54 3.98
CA VAL A 158 21.72 2.35 3.12
C VAL A 158 21.62 0.89 2.65
N LEU A 159 20.42 0.44 2.30
CA LEU A 159 20.16 -0.94 1.84
C LEU A 159 20.49 -2.00 2.91
N ASN A 160 20.27 -1.63 4.17
CA ASN A 160 20.51 -2.46 5.34
C ASN A 160 19.26 -3.24 5.81
N GLY A 161 18.19 -3.24 5.01
CA GLY A 161 16.93 -3.89 5.33
C GLY A 161 16.03 -3.13 6.32
N LEU A 162 16.42 -1.94 6.80
CA LEU A 162 15.60 -1.10 7.68
C LEU A 162 14.67 -0.13 6.92
N GLY A 163 14.43 -0.41 5.63
CA GLY A 163 13.57 0.38 4.76
C GLY A 163 14.29 1.57 4.13
N ASN A 164 14.35 1.59 2.79
CA ASN A 164 14.79 2.76 2.02
C ASN A 164 13.69 3.24 1.09
N ILE A 165 13.72 4.52 0.72
CA ILE A 165 12.75 5.11 -0.21
C ILE A 165 13.26 4.92 -1.65
N TYR A 166 12.40 4.35 -2.48
CA TYR A 166 12.61 4.12 -3.90
C TYR A 166 11.68 4.99 -4.73
N HIS A 167 12.04 5.21 -5.98
CA HIS A 167 11.23 5.92 -6.96
C HIS A 167 11.14 5.10 -8.24
N VAL A 168 9.93 5.07 -8.81
CA VAL A 168 9.59 4.36 -10.03
C VAL A 168 9.03 5.36 -11.03
N ASN A 169 9.51 5.31 -12.27
CA ASN A 169 9.06 6.21 -13.34
C ASN A 169 7.63 5.91 -13.82
N ALA A 170 6.90 6.95 -14.23
CA ALA A 170 5.49 6.89 -14.66
C ALA A 170 5.18 5.92 -15.83
N LYS A 171 6.20 5.55 -16.64
CA LYS A 171 6.01 4.73 -17.84
C LYS A 171 5.39 3.35 -17.56
N ILE A 172 5.49 2.87 -16.32
CA ILE A 172 4.99 1.55 -15.92
C ILE A 172 3.46 1.45 -16.01
N PHE A 173 2.73 2.56 -15.84
CA PHE A 173 1.27 2.55 -15.95
C PHE A 173 0.77 2.70 -17.41
N ALA A 174 1.65 3.02 -18.36
CA ALA A 174 1.28 3.26 -19.75
C ALA A 174 1.19 1.97 -20.61
N THR A 175 1.79 0.87 -20.14
CA THR A 175 1.88 -0.40 -20.90
C THR A 175 0.79 -1.43 -20.53
N SER A 176 -0.16 -1.06 -19.67
CA SER A 176 -1.18 -1.98 -19.14
C SER A 176 -2.54 -1.95 -19.88
N ASN A 177 -2.60 -1.36 -21.08
CA ASN A 177 -3.81 -1.28 -21.91
C ASN A 177 -3.89 -2.42 -22.93
#